data_AF-A0A453Q773-F1
#
_entry.id   AF-A0A453Q773-F1
#
_cell.length_a   1.000
_cell.length_b   1.000
_cell.length_c   1.000
_cell.angle_alpha   90.00
_cell.angle_beta   90.00
_cell.angle_gamma   90.00
#
_symmetry.space_group_name_H-M   'P 1'
#
loop_
_entity.id
_entity.type
_entity.pdbx_description
1 polymer ?
#
loop_
_entity_poly.entity_id
_entity_poly.type
_entity_poly.pdbx_seq_one_letter_code
_entity_poly.pdbx_strand_id
1 'polypeptide(L)'
;HASASLTGIAQFSLSQLEAATNDFSEDSYVERGYYKGVLLHNGLDVVAAIKKFPVSNDLELQHELNIRAKLEHRNIVKLLGYAKVEKRLCFLVEEYMSNAKSLENIIINGMSSTSRLDWPSCFKIIQGIAKGLHYLHKKWVLYMDLKPNNILVRSDMDPVIINFGSSVVLDGDDDTISGDTLAGTLGYIAPEKISRANVSLKSDVFSFGVILIQIITGRRLSSYDDIPEWSSIEMIRSMKG
;
A
#
# COMPACT_ATOMS: atom_id res chain seq x y z
N HIS A 1 -7.66 6.03 -27.99
CA HIS A 1 -7.64 5.06 -26.88
C HIS A 1 -8.96 5.13 -26.13
N ALA A 2 -9.87 4.20 -26.38
CA ALA A 2 -11.14 4.12 -25.68
C ALA A 2 -10.87 3.75 -24.22
N SER A 3 -11.42 4.51 -23.27
CA SER A 3 -11.36 4.15 -21.85
C SER A 3 -12.08 2.82 -21.67
N ALA A 4 -11.36 1.77 -21.32
CA ALA A 4 -12.00 0.56 -20.81
C ALA A 4 -12.90 0.98 -19.63
N SER A 5 -14.19 0.66 -19.71
CA SER A 5 -15.12 0.92 -18.62
C SER A 5 -14.61 0.22 -17.36
N LEU A 6 -14.23 0.99 -16.34
CA LEU A 6 -13.84 0.49 -15.01
C LEU A 6 -15.09 -0.08 -14.33
N THR A 7 -15.44 -1.31 -14.70
CA THR A 7 -16.67 -1.97 -14.26
C THR A 7 -16.61 -2.16 -12.74
N GLY A 8 -17.59 -1.65 -12.01
CA GLY A 8 -17.67 -1.76 -10.55
C GLY A 8 -16.95 -0.67 -9.75
N ILE A 9 -16.26 0.29 -10.39
CA ILE A 9 -15.62 1.44 -9.71
C ILE A 9 -16.43 2.70 -9.98
N ALA A 10 -16.91 3.36 -8.92
CA ALA A 10 -17.76 4.55 -9.06
C ALA A 10 -16.93 5.81 -9.39
N GLN A 11 -17.46 6.65 -10.28
CA GLN A 11 -16.95 8.00 -10.47
C GLN A 11 -17.80 8.98 -9.65
N PHE A 12 -17.22 9.56 -8.60
CA PHE A 12 -17.85 10.57 -7.75
C PHE A 12 -17.61 11.97 -8.30
N SER A 13 -18.52 12.91 -8.02
CA SER A 13 -18.28 14.34 -8.23
C SER A 13 -17.49 14.94 -7.06
N LEU A 14 -16.80 16.05 -7.31
CA LEU A 14 -16.14 16.81 -6.24
C LEU A 14 -17.14 17.21 -5.15
N SER A 15 -18.33 17.68 -5.54
CA SER A 15 -19.40 18.06 -4.61
C SER A 15 -19.87 16.92 -3.70
N GLN A 16 -19.86 15.67 -4.17
CA GLN A 16 -20.15 14.51 -3.33
C GLN A 16 -19.06 14.29 -2.29
N LEU A 17 -17.79 14.46 -2.66
CA LEU A 17 -16.67 14.31 -1.73
C LEU A 17 -16.62 15.46 -0.71
N GLU A 18 -16.89 16.69 -1.14
CA GLU A 18 -17.02 17.87 -0.28
C GLU A 18 -18.13 17.67 0.76
N ALA A 19 -19.33 17.29 0.31
CA ALA A 19 -20.45 17.00 1.21
C ALA A 19 -20.14 15.86 2.19
N ALA A 20 -19.46 14.80 1.72
CA ALA A 20 -19.10 13.64 2.54
C ALA A 20 -18.05 13.95 3.62
N THR A 21 -17.22 14.97 3.40
CA THR A 21 -16.07 15.31 4.26
C THR A 21 -16.22 16.66 4.96
N ASN A 22 -17.39 17.30 4.83
CA ASN A 22 -17.62 18.67 5.30
C ASN A 22 -16.54 19.64 4.76
N ASP A 23 -16.43 19.70 3.44
CA ASP A 23 -15.44 20.52 2.71
C ASP A 23 -13.98 20.18 3.05
N PHE A 24 -13.68 18.88 3.20
CA PHE A 24 -12.35 18.41 3.61
C PHE A 24 -11.86 19.05 4.93
N SER A 25 -12.77 19.17 5.92
CA SER A 25 -12.43 19.75 7.22
C SER A 25 -11.37 18.94 7.98
N GLU A 26 -10.74 19.59 8.96
CA GLU A 26 -9.80 18.95 9.88
C GLU A 26 -10.44 17.79 10.67
N ASP A 27 -11.73 17.86 11.00
CA ASP A 27 -12.46 16.78 11.69
C ASP A 27 -12.57 15.50 10.84
N SER A 28 -12.55 15.66 9.51
CA SER A 28 -12.56 14.56 8.57
C SER A 28 -11.15 14.06 8.25
N TYR A 29 -10.10 14.82 8.57
CA TYR A 29 -8.73 14.43 8.25
C TYR A 29 -8.29 13.22 9.10
N VAL A 30 -7.66 12.24 8.45
CA VAL A 30 -7.15 11.03 9.09
C VAL A 30 -5.63 11.11 9.18
N GLU A 31 -4.95 10.97 8.04
CA GLU A 31 -3.50 11.11 7.91
C GLU A 31 -3.09 11.13 6.43
N ARG A 32 -1.91 11.68 6.10
CA ARG A 32 -1.27 11.58 4.78
C ARG A 32 -2.20 11.91 3.60
N GLY A 33 -3.07 12.90 3.77
CA GLY A 33 -4.04 13.34 2.76
C GLY A 33 -5.30 12.48 2.62
N TYR A 34 -5.52 11.52 3.53
CA TYR A 34 -6.79 10.79 3.65
C TYR A 34 -7.79 11.57 4.52
N TYR A 35 -9.03 11.59 4.04
CA TYR A 35 -10.18 12.12 4.74
C TYR A 35 -11.23 11.02 4.91
N LYS A 36 -11.84 10.93 6.09
CA LYS A 36 -12.99 10.08 6.34
C LYS A 36 -14.24 10.81 5.89
N GLY A 37 -15.10 10.12 5.12
CA GLY A 37 -16.39 10.67 4.74
C GLY A 37 -17.47 9.59 4.61
N VAL A 38 -18.72 10.00 4.54
CA VAL A 38 -19.86 9.10 4.27
C VAL A 38 -20.39 9.39 2.88
N LEU A 39 -20.37 8.38 2.00
CA LEU A 39 -20.77 8.49 0.60
C LEU A 39 -21.90 7.53 0.27
N LEU A 40 -22.83 7.97 -0.57
CA LEU A 40 -23.82 7.08 -1.17
C LEU A 40 -23.17 6.27 -2.30
N HIS A 41 -23.01 4.97 -2.10
CA HIS A 41 -22.40 4.05 -3.06
C HIS A 41 -23.32 2.84 -3.28
N ASN A 42 -23.74 2.61 -4.52
CA ASN A 42 -24.71 1.56 -4.89
C ASN A 42 -26.01 1.58 -4.07
N GLY A 43 -26.49 2.78 -3.72
CA GLY A 43 -27.73 2.98 -2.97
C GLY A 43 -27.61 2.77 -1.45
N LEU A 44 -26.39 2.59 -0.92
CA LEU A 44 -26.12 2.46 0.50
C LEU A 44 -25.14 3.52 0.97
N ASP A 45 -25.33 4.01 2.19
CA ASP A 45 -24.34 4.87 2.85
C ASP A 45 -23.14 4.03 3.27
N VAL A 46 -21.96 4.42 2.78
CA VAL A 46 -20.69 3.74 3.04
C VAL A 46 -19.71 4.75 3.64
N VAL A 47 -19.07 4.37 4.74
CA VAL A 47 -17.93 5.13 5.29
C VAL A 47 -16.70 4.83 4.43
N ALA A 48 -16.11 5.88 3.86
CA ALA A 48 -15.02 5.79 2.91
C ALA A 48 -13.79 6.57 3.38
N ALA A 49 -12.62 6.08 2.98
CA ALA A 49 -11.35 6.81 3.05
C ALA A 49 -11.10 7.48 1.70
N ILE A 50 -11.07 8.80 1.67
CA ILE A 50 -10.93 9.62 0.47
C ILE A 50 -9.51 10.19 0.47
N LYS A 51 -8.65 9.67 -0.40
CA LYS A 51 -7.27 10.14 -0.55
C LYS A 51 -7.24 11.27 -1.57
N LYS A 52 -6.82 12.46 -1.14
CA LYS A 52 -6.66 13.64 -1.98
C LYS A 52 -5.22 13.74 -2.48
N PHE A 53 -5.07 14.03 -3.76
CA PHE A 53 -3.77 14.21 -4.40
C PHE A 53 -3.69 15.55 -5.15
N PRO A 54 -2.49 16.11 -5.33
CA PRO A 54 -2.28 17.25 -6.21
C PRO A 54 -2.63 16.89 -7.67
N VAL A 55 -3.11 17.88 -8.43
CA VAL A 55 -3.45 17.73 -9.86
C VAL A 55 -2.24 17.27 -10.69
N SER A 56 -1.03 17.63 -10.28
CA SER A 56 0.23 17.25 -10.94
C SER A 56 0.45 15.73 -10.98
N ASN A 57 -0.18 14.97 -10.10
CA ASN A 57 0.01 13.52 -9.96
C ASN A 57 -0.96 12.70 -10.82
N ASP A 58 -1.76 13.33 -11.70
CA ASP A 58 -2.77 12.65 -12.53
C ASP A 58 -2.23 11.37 -13.20
N LEU A 59 -1.05 11.41 -13.82
CA LEU A 59 -0.46 10.25 -14.49
C LEU A 59 -0.18 9.07 -13.54
N GLU A 60 0.42 9.34 -12.39
CA GLU A 60 0.71 8.32 -11.37
C GLU A 60 -0.59 7.74 -10.78
N LEU A 61 -1.60 8.59 -10.60
CA LEU A 61 -2.93 8.17 -10.13
C LEU A 61 -3.68 7.35 -11.17
N GLN A 62 -3.60 7.70 -12.47
CA GLN A 62 -4.19 6.87 -13.53
C GLN A 62 -3.58 5.47 -13.50
N HIS A 63 -2.26 5.39 -13.30
CA HIS A 63 -1.54 4.13 -13.17
C HIS A 63 -2.03 3.32 -11.97
N GLU A 64 -2.07 3.92 -10.77
CA GLU A 64 -2.59 3.27 -9.56
C GLU A 64 -4.05 2.82 -9.73
N LEU A 65 -4.91 3.68 -10.30
CA LEU A 65 -6.32 3.38 -10.59
C LEU A 65 -6.46 2.17 -11.49
N ASN A 66 -5.70 2.10 -12.58
CA ASN A 66 -5.75 1.00 -13.55
C ASN A 66 -5.32 -0.35 -12.96
N ILE A 67 -4.36 -0.34 -12.04
CA ILE A 67 -3.95 -1.54 -11.29
C ILE A 67 -5.08 -1.94 -10.34
N ARG A 68 -5.49 -1.03 -9.45
CA ARG A 68 -6.42 -1.33 -8.36
C ARG A 68 -7.82 -1.70 -8.81
N ALA A 69 -8.30 -1.15 -9.92
CA ALA A 69 -9.60 -1.48 -10.48
C ALA A 69 -9.74 -2.98 -10.85
N LYS A 70 -8.62 -3.72 -10.96
CA LYS A 70 -8.60 -5.15 -11.30
C LYS A 70 -8.35 -6.05 -10.08
N LEU A 71 -8.25 -5.47 -8.89
CA LEU A 71 -7.90 -6.15 -7.65
C LEU A 71 -9.10 -6.22 -6.70
N GLU A 72 -9.47 -7.44 -6.30
CA GLU A 72 -10.43 -7.68 -5.24
C GLU A 72 -9.95 -8.87 -4.41
N HIS A 73 -9.55 -8.61 -3.17
CA HIS A 73 -9.08 -9.63 -2.24
C HIS A 73 -9.19 -9.11 -0.80
N ARG A 74 -9.55 -9.97 0.16
CA ARG A 74 -9.76 -9.60 1.57
C ARG A 74 -8.56 -8.91 2.26
N ASN A 75 -7.34 -9.21 1.81
CA ASN A 75 -6.08 -8.67 2.32
C ASN A 75 -5.50 -7.55 1.42
N ILE A 76 -6.31 -6.98 0.52
CA ILE A 76 -5.99 -5.81 -0.30
C ILE A 76 -7.12 -4.80 -0.13
N VAL A 77 -6.78 -3.53 0.01
CA VAL A 77 -7.79 -2.48 0.20
C VAL A 77 -8.73 -2.36 -0.99
N LYS A 78 -10.04 -2.41 -0.73
CA LYS A 78 -11.06 -2.26 -1.75
C LYS A 78 -11.11 -0.82 -2.25
N LEU A 79 -10.92 -0.64 -3.56
CA LEU A 79 -11.19 0.62 -4.24
C LEU A 79 -12.70 0.71 -4.51
N LEU A 80 -13.34 1.76 -4.00
CA LEU A 80 -14.77 2.03 -4.19
C LEU A 80 -15.01 2.96 -5.39
N GLY A 81 -14.09 3.87 -5.63
CA GLY A 81 -14.25 4.87 -6.68
C GLY A 81 -13.10 5.85 -6.81
N TYR A 82 -13.34 6.88 -7.61
CA TYR A 82 -12.43 7.98 -7.84
C TYR A 82 -13.19 9.28 -8.14
N ALA A 83 -12.51 10.42 -8.11
CA ALA A 83 -13.05 11.67 -8.60
C ALA A 83 -12.02 12.48 -9.39
N LYS A 84 -12.53 13.30 -10.31
CA LYS A 84 -11.75 14.18 -11.18
C LYS A 84 -12.07 15.64 -10.92
N VAL A 85 -11.06 16.50 -11.00
CA VAL A 85 -11.18 17.98 -11.00
C VAL A 85 -10.62 18.47 -12.33
N GLU A 86 -11.37 19.29 -13.06
CA GLU A 86 -10.94 19.81 -14.38
C GLU A 86 -10.45 18.70 -15.35
N LYS A 87 -11.13 17.54 -15.34
CA LYS A 87 -10.79 16.32 -16.10
C LYS A 87 -9.52 15.56 -15.65
N ARG A 88 -8.81 16.04 -14.64
CA ARG A 88 -7.63 15.40 -14.03
C ARG A 88 -8.05 14.55 -12.84
N LEU A 89 -7.45 13.38 -12.66
CA LEU A 89 -7.71 12.51 -11.51
C LEU A 89 -7.03 13.09 -10.27
N CYS A 90 -7.80 13.29 -9.20
CA CYS A 90 -7.31 13.93 -7.98
C CYS A 90 -7.68 13.17 -6.71
N PHE A 91 -8.57 12.20 -6.80
CA PHE A 91 -9.08 11.47 -5.65
C PHE A 91 -9.21 9.99 -5.92
N LEU A 92 -8.78 9.19 -4.95
CA LEU A 92 -9.15 7.77 -4.84
C LEU A 92 -10.06 7.60 -3.61
N VAL A 93 -11.11 6.81 -3.77
CA VAL A 93 -12.10 6.52 -2.72
C VAL A 93 -12.01 5.04 -2.39
N GLU A 94 -11.74 4.73 -1.13
CA GLU A 94 -11.41 3.39 -0.65
C GLU A 94 -12.31 2.99 0.52
N GLU A 95 -12.38 1.69 0.84
CA GLU A 95 -13.02 1.25 2.07
C GLU A 95 -12.35 1.90 3.29
N TYR A 96 -13.15 2.43 4.22
CA TYR A 96 -12.62 2.90 5.50
C TYR A 96 -12.52 1.75 6.49
N MET A 97 -11.33 1.52 7.04
CA MET A 97 -11.10 0.47 8.03
C MET A 97 -11.12 1.05 9.43
N SER A 98 -12.31 1.13 10.03
CA SER A 98 -12.50 1.64 11.40
C SER A 98 -11.61 0.92 12.41
N ASN A 99 -10.92 1.68 13.25
CA ASN A 99 -9.99 1.20 14.29
C ASN A 99 -8.79 0.39 13.79
N ALA A 100 -8.55 0.32 12.48
CA ALA A 100 -7.35 -0.30 11.96
C ALA A 100 -6.12 0.53 12.33
N LYS A 101 -5.02 -0.17 12.60
CA LYS A 101 -3.72 0.46 12.88
C LYS A 101 -2.72 0.00 11.84
N SER A 102 -1.75 0.83 11.50
CA SER A 102 -0.63 0.37 10.69
C SER A 102 0.12 -0.75 11.42
N LEU A 103 0.66 -1.69 10.66
CA LEU A 103 1.52 -2.73 11.21
C LEU A 103 2.75 -2.13 11.90
N GLU A 104 3.25 -0.98 11.42
CA GLU A 104 4.31 -0.23 12.11
C GLU A 104 3.89 0.15 13.54
N ASN A 105 2.71 0.75 13.70
CA ASN A 105 2.20 1.13 15.03
C ASN A 105 1.99 -0.08 15.93
N ILE A 106 1.57 -1.21 15.37
CA ILE A 106 1.37 -2.46 16.11
C ILE A 106 2.71 -3.04 16.57
N ILE A 107 3.71 -3.08 15.69
CA ILE A 107 5.06 -3.53 16.02
C ILE A 107 5.64 -2.64 17.12
N ILE A 108 5.58 -1.30 16.97
CA ILE A 108 6.13 -0.36 17.96
C ILE A 108 5.42 -0.45 19.32
N ASN A 109 4.10 -0.41 19.35
CA ASN A 109 3.34 -0.32 20.61
C ASN A 109 3.19 -1.69 21.30
N GLY A 110 3.21 -2.78 20.53
CA GLY A 110 3.24 -4.15 21.05
C GLY A 110 4.53 -4.49 21.81
N MET A 111 5.55 -3.61 21.78
CA MET A 111 6.77 -3.74 22.58
C MET A 111 6.67 -3.09 23.96
N SER A 112 5.59 -2.37 24.28
CA SER A 112 5.34 -1.95 25.66
C SER A 112 5.11 -3.19 26.53
N SER A 113 5.75 -3.26 27.70
CA SER A 113 5.85 -4.45 28.57
C SER A 113 4.51 -5.06 29.00
N THR A 114 3.39 -4.42 28.69
CA THR A 114 2.02 -4.78 29.06
C THR A 114 1.16 -5.32 27.92
N SER A 115 1.61 -5.31 26.65
CA SER A 115 0.75 -5.70 25.50
C SER A 115 1.48 -6.33 24.30
N ARG A 116 2.33 -7.34 24.54
CA ARG A 116 2.93 -8.13 23.44
C ARG A 116 1.85 -8.84 22.63
N LEU A 117 1.93 -8.73 21.29
CA LEU A 117 1.11 -9.56 20.41
C LEU A 117 1.36 -11.03 20.71
N ASP A 118 0.27 -11.78 20.85
CA ASP A 118 0.38 -13.22 20.95
C ASP A 118 0.76 -13.83 19.60
N TRP A 119 1.37 -15.01 19.66
CA TRP A 119 1.79 -15.72 18.45
C TRP A 119 0.65 -16.01 17.46
N PRO A 120 -0.57 -16.39 17.90
CA PRO A 120 -1.71 -16.52 17.01
C PRO A 120 -2.01 -15.26 16.20
N SER A 121 -1.99 -14.08 16.82
CA SER A 121 -2.18 -12.80 16.11
C SER A 121 -1.05 -12.52 15.13
N CYS A 122 0.21 -12.72 15.53
CA CYS A 122 1.36 -12.60 14.64
C CYS A 122 1.22 -13.51 13.41
N PHE A 123 0.86 -14.78 13.62
CA PHE A 123 0.68 -15.74 12.54
C PHE A 123 -0.47 -15.35 11.61
N LYS A 124 -1.60 -14.86 12.15
CA LYS A 124 -2.73 -14.37 11.34
C LYS A 124 -2.31 -13.20 10.45
N ILE A 125 -1.54 -12.24 10.98
CA ILE A 125 -0.99 -11.12 10.24
C ILE A 125 -0.03 -11.62 9.14
N ILE A 126 0.96 -12.46 9.48
CA ILE A 126 1.92 -13.00 8.50
C ILE A 126 1.19 -13.71 7.36
N GLN A 127 0.23 -14.58 7.71
CA GLN A 127 -0.52 -15.35 6.73
C GLN A 127 -1.39 -14.46 5.83
N GLY A 128 -2.05 -13.44 6.38
CA GLY A 128 -2.87 -12.52 5.60
C GLY A 128 -2.06 -11.68 4.62
N ILE A 129 -0.89 -11.19 5.03
CA ILE A 129 0.04 -10.46 4.14
C ILE A 129 0.48 -11.39 3.00
N ALA A 130 0.90 -12.63 3.32
CA ALA A 130 1.31 -13.61 2.32
C ALA A 130 0.19 -13.94 1.32
N LYS A 131 -1.06 -14.07 1.79
CA LYS A 131 -2.25 -14.28 0.92
C LYS A 131 -2.48 -13.10 -0.02
N GLY A 132 -2.42 -11.88 0.49
CA GLY A 132 -2.55 -10.66 -0.31
C GLY A 132 -1.45 -10.56 -1.38
N LEU A 133 -0.20 -10.80 -0.98
CA LEU A 133 0.93 -10.73 -1.91
C LEU A 133 0.90 -11.84 -2.96
N HIS A 134 0.56 -13.07 -2.56
CA HIS A 134 0.37 -14.17 -3.50
C HIS A 134 -0.72 -13.87 -4.54
N TYR A 135 -1.82 -13.25 -4.13
CA TYR A 135 -2.87 -12.82 -5.03
C TYR A 135 -2.37 -11.78 -6.05
N LEU A 136 -1.57 -10.79 -5.61
CA LEU A 136 -0.95 -9.81 -6.51
C LEU A 136 -0.04 -10.48 -7.54
N HIS A 137 0.82 -11.39 -7.08
CA HIS A 137 1.77 -12.12 -7.92
C HIS A 137 1.07 -12.99 -8.97
N LYS A 138 -0.06 -13.62 -8.63
CA LYS A 138 -0.90 -14.34 -9.60
C LYS A 138 -1.50 -13.45 -10.69
N LYS A 139 -1.58 -12.14 -10.44
CA LYS A 139 -2.05 -11.12 -11.39
C LYS A 139 -0.89 -10.37 -12.05
N TRP A 140 0.34 -10.87 -11.89
CA TRP A 140 1.56 -10.23 -12.40
C TRP A 140 1.73 -8.80 -11.89
N VAL A 141 1.22 -8.49 -10.69
CA VAL A 141 1.40 -7.19 -10.05
C VAL A 141 2.58 -7.27 -9.10
N LEU A 142 3.62 -6.51 -9.42
CA LEU A 142 4.76 -6.24 -8.56
C LEU A 142 4.43 -5.05 -7.65
N TYR A 143 4.44 -5.23 -6.34
CA TYR A 143 3.96 -4.21 -5.40
C TYR A 143 4.99 -3.10 -5.13
N MET A 144 6.27 -3.45 -5.02
CA MET A 144 7.47 -2.58 -4.98
C MET A 144 7.72 -1.73 -3.73
N ASP A 145 6.75 -1.54 -2.83
CA ASP A 145 6.92 -0.74 -1.61
C ASP A 145 6.32 -1.43 -0.38
N LEU A 146 6.49 -2.76 -0.28
CA LEU A 146 5.95 -3.52 0.85
C LEU A 146 6.71 -3.18 2.14
N LYS A 147 6.00 -2.56 3.07
CA LYS A 147 6.53 -2.12 4.38
C LYS A 147 5.42 -2.09 5.42
N PRO A 148 5.73 -2.10 6.73
CA PRO A 148 4.72 -2.08 7.79
C PRO A 148 3.77 -0.87 7.73
N ASN A 149 4.25 0.26 7.19
CA ASN A 149 3.44 1.47 6.99
C ASN A 149 2.37 1.36 5.91
N ASN A 150 2.54 0.44 4.96
CA ASN A 150 1.58 0.20 3.88
C ASN A 150 0.70 -1.04 4.17
N ILE A 151 0.66 -1.49 5.43
CA ILE A 151 -0.19 -2.58 5.89
C ILE A 151 -1.04 -2.06 7.03
N LEU A 152 -2.36 -2.00 6.84
CA LEU A 152 -3.31 -1.78 7.93
C LEU A 152 -3.71 -3.12 8.51
N VAL A 153 -3.93 -3.17 9.81
CA VAL A 153 -4.40 -4.37 10.51
C VAL A 153 -5.71 -4.02 11.18
N ARG A 154 -6.78 -4.76 10.81
CA ARG A 154 -8.12 -4.62 11.38
C ARG A 154 -8.14 -5.08 12.83
N SER A 155 -9.21 -4.75 13.55
CA SER A 155 -9.37 -5.12 14.97
C SER A 155 -9.34 -6.63 15.24
N ASP A 156 -9.64 -7.45 14.23
CA ASP A 156 -9.59 -8.90 14.30
C ASP A 156 -8.20 -9.48 13.96
N MET A 157 -7.17 -8.64 13.80
CA MET A 157 -5.82 -9.00 13.35
C MET A 157 -5.73 -9.48 11.89
N ASP A 158 -6.74 -9.20 11.05
CA ASP A 158 -6.65 -9.42 9.61
C ASP A 158 -5.94 -8.24 8.91
N PRO A 159 -4.81 -8.46 8.22
CA PRO A 159 -4.05 -7.40 7.58
C PRO A 159 -4.58 -7.05 6.19
N VAL A 160 -4.32 -5.83 5.76
CA VAL A 160 -4.70 -5.31 4.44
C VAL A 160 -3.58 -4.47 3.88
N ILE A 161 -3.13 -4.84 2.67
CA ILE A 161 -2.14 -4.08 1.91
C ILE A 161 -2.84 -2.86 1.29
N ILE A 162 -2.31 -1.67 1.56
CA ILE A 162 -2.80 -0.37 1.08
C ILE A 162 -1.78 0.30 0.15
N ASN A 163 -2.11 1.43 -0.48
CA ASN A 163 -1.18 2.31 -1.21
C ASN A 163 -0.41 1.62 -2.37
N PHE A 164 -0.94 1.72 -3.60
CA PHE A 164 -0.40 1.03 -4.78
C PHE A 164 0.36 1.96 -5.74
N GLY A 165 0.69 3.18 -5.31
CA GLY A 165 1.30 4.20 -6.18
C GLY A 165 2.68 3.84 -6.76
N SER A 166 3.36 2.83 -6.21
CA SER A 166 4.64 2.32 -6.75
C SER A 166 4.52 0.99 -7.49
N SER A 167 3.32 0.38 -7.51
CA SER A 167 3.13 -0.95 -8.08
C SER A 167 3.20 -0.93 -9.60
N VAL A 168 3.61 -2.04 -10.20
CA VAL A 168 3.75 -2.20 -11.65
C VAL A 168 3.12 -3.52 -12.08
N VAL A 169 2.49 -3.55 -13.26
CA VAL A 169 2.03 -4.79 -13.89
C VAL A 169 3.15 -5.29 -14.80
N LEU A 170 3.64 -6.49 -14.54
CA LEU A 170 4.61 -7.17 -15.37
C LEU A 170 3.92 -7.72 -16.62
N ASP A 171 4.67 -7.83 -17.71
CA ASP A 171 4.20 -8.55 -18.88
C ASP A 171 4.28 -10.06 -18.58
N GLY A 172 3.24 -10.83 -18.91
CA GLY A 172 3.19 -12.26 -18.55
C GLY A 172 4.31 -13.10 -19.16
N ASP A 173 4.99 -12.54 -20.18
CA ASP A 173 6.11 -13.15 -20.90
C ASP A 173 7.50 -12.74 -20.35
N ASP A 174 7.59 -11.68 -19.53
CA ASP A 174 8.82 -11.23 -18.85
C ASP A 174 8.53 -11.01 -17.35
N ASP A 175 9.09 -11.88 -16.52
CA ASP A 175 8.91 -11.82 -15.07
C ASP A 175 9.74 -10.70 -14.41
N THR A 176 10.38 -9.84 -15.21
CA THR A 176 11.24 -8.76 -14.75
C THR A 176 10.94 -7.39 -15.39
N ILE A 177 11.33 -6.33 -14.68
CA ILE A 177 11.39 -4.95 -15.20
C ILE A 177 12.77 -4.34 -14.91
N SER A 178 13.19 -3.37 -15.73
CA SER A 178 14.44 -2.64 -15.50
C SER A 178 14.46 -1.99 -14.10
N GLY A 179 15.58 -2.18 -13.39
CA GLY A 179 15.84 -1.61 -12.07
C GLY A 179 16.07 -0.10 -12.05
N ASP A 180 15.99 0.59 -13.19
CA ASP A 180 16.13 2.05 -13.27
C ASP A 180 15.01 2.81 -12.54
N THR A 181 13.87 2.14 -12.29
CA THR A 181 12.78 2.69 -11.49
C THR A 181 13.12 2.56 -10.00
N LEU A 182 13.82 3.56 -9.45
CA LEU A 182 14.13 3.64 -8.02
C LEU A 182 12.87 3.98 -7.21
N ALA A 183 12.06 2.97 -6.92
CA ALA A 183 10.92 3.06 -6.01
C ALA A 183 11.07 2.10 -4.82
N GLY A 184 10.33 2.34 -3.74
CA GLY A 184 10.40 1.54 -2.51
C GLY A 184 11.09 2.26 -1.35
N THR A 185 11.04 1.65 -0.18
CA THR A 185 11.53 2.25 1.07
C THR A 185 12.80 1.57 1.55
N LEU A 186 13.83 2.37 1.86
CA LEU A 186 15.11 1.88 2.36
C LEU A 186 14.92 0.93 3.56
N GLY A 187 15.70 -0.15 3.59
CA GLY A 187 15.56 -1.26 4.55
C GLY A 187 14.61 -2.37 4.10
N TYR A 188 13.74 -2.12 3.12
CA TYR A 188 12.85 -3.12 2.51
C TYR A 188 13.18 -3.41 1.03
N ILE A 189 13.96 -2.53 0.39
CA ILE A 189 14.36 -2.69 -1.02
C ILE A 189 15.29 -3.90 -1.16
N ALA A 190 14.97 -4.78 -2.11
CA ALA A 190 15.77 -5.96 -2.42
C ALA A 190 17.14 -5.60 -3.05
N PRO A 191 18.21 -6.38 -2.80
CA PRO A 191 19.57 -6.06 -3.27
C PRO A 191 19.69 -5.90 -4.79
N GLU A 192 18.96 -6.69 -5.58
CA GLU A 192 18.95 -6.60 -7.05
C GLU A 192 18.41 -5.25 -7.55
N LYS A 193 17.47 -4.64 -6.82
CA LYS A 193 16.92 -3.33 -7.17
C LYS A 193 17.90 -2.20 -6.81
N ILE A 194 18.62 -2.37 -5.70
CA ILE A 194 19.69 -1.48 -5.28
C ILE A 194 20.81 -1.41 -6.33
N SER A 195 21.20 -2.57 -6.87
CA SER A 195 22.24 -2.68 -7.91
C SER A 195 21.73 -2.32 -9.31
N ARG A 196 20.49 -1.87 -9.45
CA ARG A 196 19.81 -1.59 -10.74
C ARG A 196 19.76 -2.78 -11.68
N ALA A 197 19.80 -3.99 -11.14
CA ALA A 197 19.48 -5.19 -11.89
C ALA A 197 17.96 -5.31 -12.11
N ASN A 198 17.58 -6.27 -12.92
CA ASN A 198 16.18 -6.58 -13.21
C ASN A 198 15.42 -6.96 -11.93
N VAL A 199 14.30 -6.27 -11.70
CA VAL A 199 13.43 -6.46 -10.53
C VAL A 199 12.30 -7.41 -10.90
N SER A 200 11.99 -8.37 -10.04
CA SER A 200 10.94 -9.37 -10.26
C SER A 200 9.98 -9.45 -9.08
N LEU A 201 8.95 -10.29 -9.16
CA LEU A 201 8.05 -10.62 -8.04
C LEU A 201 8.81 -11.06 -6.77
N LYS A 202 10.05 -11.56 -6.90
CA LYS A 202 10.91 -11.95 -5.77
C LYS A 202 11.37 -10.76 -4.92
N SER A 203 11.41 -9.56 -5.47
CA SER A 203 11.74 -8.35 -4.70
C SER A 203 10.67 -8.02 -3.66
N ASP A 204 9.41 -8.34 -3.91
CA ASP A 204 8.36 -8.24 -2.88
C ASP A 204 8.49 -9.35 -1.83
N VAL A 205 8.90 -10.57 -2.23
CA VAL A 205 9.15 -11.69 -1.29
C VAL A 205 10.26 -11.32 -0.32
N PHE A 206 11.28 -10.64 -0.81
CA PHE A 206 12.35 -10.09 0.01
C PHE A 206 11.83 -9.09 1.04
N SER A 207 11.05 -8.09 0.57
CA SER A 207 10.42 -7.09 1.44
C SER A 207 9.53 -7.74 2.51
N PHE A 208 8.80 -8.79 2.14
CA PHE A 208 7.99 -9.59 3.06
C PHE A 208 8.85 -10.31 4.10
N GLY A 209 10.00 -10.86 3.71
CA GLY A 209 10.95 -11.48 4.63
C GLY A 209 11.47 -10.51 5.71
N VAL A 210 11.74 -9.26 5.33
CA VAL A 210 12.11 -8.20 6.28
C VAL A 210 10.99 -7.96 7.30
N ILE A 211 9.73 -7.83 6.84
CA ILE A 211 8.57 -7.65 7.71
C ILE A 211 8.38 -8.85 8.65
N LEU A 212 8.55 -10.07 8.15
CA LEU A 212 8.48 -11.28 8.96
C LEU A 212 9.48 -11.25 10.12
N ILE A 213 10.73 -10.85 9.86
CA ILE A 213 11.76 -10.71 10.90
C ILE A 213 11.32 -9.65 11.92
N GLN A 214 10.78 -8.51 11.49
CA GLN A 214 10.31 -7.47 12.41
C GLN A 214 9.16 -7.95 13.30
N ILE A 215 8.20 -8.70 12.76
CA ILE A 215 7.09 -9.28 13.54
C ILE A 215 7.62 -10.27 14.57
N ILE A 216 8.54 -11.17 14.18
CA ILE A 216 9.07 -12.20 15.08
C ILE A 216 9.96 -11.61 16.17
N THR A 217 10.85 -10.69 15.80
CA THR A 217 11.80 -10.09 16.73
C THR A 217 11.19 -8.99 17.57
N GLY A 218 10.07 -8.41 17.11
CA GLY A 218 9.53 -7.19 17.69
C GLY A 218 10.57 -6.08 17.71
N ARG A 219 11.35 -5.89 16.63
CA ARG A 219 12.34 -4.80 16.51
C ARG A 219 12.01 -3.89 15.33
N ARG A 220 12.24 -2.59 15.53
CA ARG A 220 12.16 -1.59 14.45
C ARG A 220 13.47 -1.57 13.69
N LEU A 221 13.40 -1.32 12.37
CA LEU A 221 14.54 -0.84 11.59
C LEU A 221 14.62 0.68 11.80
N SER A 222 15.11 1.12 12.96
CA SER A 222 15.05 2.55 13.37
C SER A 222 16.34 3.32 13.20
N SER A 223 17.48 2.63 13.27
CA SER A 223 18.78 3.25 13.11
C SER A 223 19.45 2.75 11.84
N TYR A 224 20.39 3.55 11.33
CA TYR A 224 21.28 3.14 10.25
C TYR A 224 22.07 1.86 10.62
N ASP A 225 22.22 1.60 11.91
CA ASP A 225 22.86 0.41 12.49
C ASP A 225 21.93 -0.82 12.54
N ASP A 226 20.60 -0.63 12.48
CA ASP A 226 19.61 -1.71 12.42
C ASP A 226 19.30 -2.15 10.98
N ILE A 227 19.69 -1.34 9.99
CA ILE A 227 19.63 -1.69 8.57
C ILE A 227 20.59 -2.88 8.40
N PRO A 228 20.11 -4.07 8.02
CA PRO A 228 20.99 -5.21 7.78
C PRO A 228 22.13 -4.78 6.85
N GLU A 229 23.36 -5.25 7.08
CA GLU A 229 24.55 -4.80 6.33
C GLU A 229 24.35 -4.84 4.80
N TRP A 230 23.50 -5.76 4.31
CA TRP A 230 23.13 -5.87 2.90
C TRP A 230 22.28 -4.72 2.33
N SER A 231 21.76 -3.83 3.18
CA SER A 231 20.94 -2.66 2.79
C SER A 231 21.63 -1.32 3.07
N SER A 232 22.84 -1.34 3.62
CA SER A 232 23.61 -0.13 3.93
C SER A 232 24.11 0.55 2.66
N ILE A 233 24.03 1.90 2.59
CA ILE A 233 24.45 2.69 1.42
C ILE A 233 25.92 2.42 1.03
N GLU A 234 26.76 2.00 1.98
CA GLU A 234 28.14 1.61 1.72
C GLU A 234 28.24 0.34 0.86
N MET A 235 27.37 -0.66 1.06
CA MET A 235 27.30 -1.83 0.17
C MET A 235 26.70 -1.47 -1.19
N ILE A 236 25.70 -0.57 -1.22
CA ILE A 236 25.15 -0.02 -2.48
C ILE A 236 26.26 0.69 -3.29
N ARG A 237 27.18 1.37 -2.62
CA ARG A 237 28.34 2.02 -3.25
C ARG A 237 29.40 1.03 -3.69
N SER A 238 29.66 -0.04 -2.93
CA SER A 238 30.65 -1.06 -3.30
C SER A 238 30.21 -1.94 -4.47
N MET A 239 28.91 -2.14 -4.67
CA MET A 239 28.35 -2.86 -5.83
C MET A 239 28.32 -2.04 -7.14
N LYS A 240 28.61 -0.74 -7.08
CA LYS A 240 28.74 0.15 -8.25
C LYS A 240 30.18 0.23 -8.79
N GLY A 241 31.09 -0.60 -8.27
CA GLY A 241 32.49 -0.72 -8.70
C GLY A 241 32.62 -1.53 -9.97
#